data_AF-X0XCU7-F1
#
_entry.id   AF-X0XCU7-F1
#
_cell.length_a   1.000
_cell.length_b   1.000
_cell.length_c   1.000
_cell.angle_alpha   90.00
_cell.angle_beta   90.00
_cell.angle_gamma   90.00
#
_symmetry.space_group_name_H-M   'P 1'
#
loop_
_entity.id
_entity.type
_entity.pdbx_description
1 polymer ?
#
loop_
_entity_poly.entity_id
_entity_poly.type
_entity_poly.pdbx_seq_one_letter_code
_entity_poly.pdbx_strand_id
1 'polypeptide(L)'
;FVLEPISDQAVDELITLWIITSLKKTTIFFDSVYRNLPSLILANPTVESVGPGLGFFLKLVLPFYILGILLTALYLLFLSGSPAGRSMAKGNLLKLIYSLILLSLSPSLLELLFFLSSSVTSYVMSVVDIEIALGILERATDGFYAMIVTLFGIWVKAEGAGGFFAASFSLTYYILYILIIGRFVFVTLFAMLLPLSMFLYSFYSTRVVGRTLFRQLLILTFIQVTWGIALVAIAIGVPSLYTYKLIP
;
A
#
# COMPACT_ATOMS: atom_id res chain seq x y z
N PHE A 1 -0.23 29.55 45.54
CA PHE A 1 -1.15 28.45 45.20
C PHE A 1 -0.41 27.15 45.41
N VAL A 2 -0.63 26.52 46.56
CA VAL A 2 -0.17 25.14 46.80
C VAL A 2 -1.23 24.26 46.15
N LEU A 3 -0.90 23.58 45.06
CA LEU A 3 -1.78 22.58 44.46
C LEU A 3 -1.83 21.40 45.43
N GLU A 4 -3.00 21.11 45.99
CA GLU A 4 -3.20 19.89 46.77
C GLU A 4 -2.90 18.67 45.88
N PRO A 5 -2.18 17.67 46.39
CA PRO A 5 -1.87 16.46 45.64
C PRO A 5 -3.17 15.74 45.27
N ILE A 6 -3.32 15.43 43.97
CA ILE A 6 -4.43 14.62 43.46
C ILE A 6 -4.39 13.26 44.17
N SER A 7 -5.51 12.81 44.72
CA SER A 7 -5.58 11.50 45.37
C SER A 7 -5.35 10.38 44.35
N ASP A 8 -4.68 9.31 44.75
CA ASP A 8 -4.40 8.16 43.88
C ASP A 8 -5.69 7.58 43.26
N GLN A 9 -6.79 7.63 44.01
CA GLN A 9 -8.11 7.21 43.53
C GLN A 9 -8.65 8.09 42.38
N ALA A 10 -8.41 9.40 42.42
CA ALA A 10 -8.80 10.30 41.33
C ALA A 10 -7.92 10.10 40.08
N VAL A 11 -6.65 9.74 40.25
CA VAL A 11 -5.76 9.38 39.14
C VAL A 11 -6.24 8.11 38.45
N ASP A 12 -6.62 7.08 39.21
CA ASP A 12 -7.13 5.81 38.67
C ASP A 12 -8.46 5.98 37.91
N GLU A 13 -9.37 6.83 38.40
CA GLU A 13 -10.61 7.16 37.71
C GLU A 13 -10.36 7.90 36.39
N LEU A 14 -9.42 8.87 36.38
CA LEU A 14 -9.04 9.60 35.17
C LEU A 14 -8.40 8.69 34.12
N ILE A 15 -7.51 7.78 34.54
CA ILE A 15 -6.88 6.80 33.65
C ILE A 15 -7.95 5.88 33.06
N THR A 16 -8.87 5.37 33.89
CA THR A 16 -9.96 4.50 33.45
C THR A 16 -10.88 5.20 32.43
N LEU A 17 -11.25 6.46 32.69
CA LEU A 17 -12.07 7.26 31.79
C LEU A 17 -11.37 7.54 30.46
N TRP A 18 -10.09 7.93 30.50
CA TRP A 18 -9.30 8.17 29.30
C TRP A 18 -9.19 6.91 28.43
N ILE A 19 -8.99 5.74 29.05
CA ILE A 19 -8.92 4.47 28.35
C ILE A 19 -10.24 4.09 27.71
N ILE A 20 -11.35 4.12 28.45
CA ILE A 20 -12.69 3.79 27.91
C ILE A 20 -13.02 4.72 26.73
N THR A 21 -12.73 6.01 26.88
CA THR A 21 -12.97 6.99 25.81
C THR A 21 -12.09 6.73 24.59
N SER A 22 -10.83 6.37 24.79
CA SER A 22 -9.90 6.04 23.71
C SER A 22 -10.33 4.77 22.97
N LEU A 23 -10.64 3.72 23.71
CA LEU A 23 -11.17 2.46 23.18
C LEU A 23 -12.45 2.66 22.36
N LYS A 24 -13.39 3.50 22.84
CA LYS A 24 -14.61 3.83 22.11
C LYS A 24 -14.34 4.65 20.84
N LYS A 25 -13.38 5.59 20.86
CA LYS A 25 -12.98 6.31 19.65
C LYS A 25 -12.34 5.38 18.63
N THR A 26 -11.53 4.44 19.10
CA THR A 26 -10.88 3.42 18.28
C THR A 26 -11.93 2.54 17.59
N THR A 27 -12.95 2.04 18.29
CA THR A 27 -14.01 1.23 17.65
C THR A 27 -14.77 2.01 16.58
N ILE A 28 -15.22 3.24 16.89
CA ILE A 28 -15.93 4.09 15.91
C ILE A 28 -15.07 4.32 14.65
N PHE A 29 -13.76 4.52 14.84
CA PHE A 29 -12.83 4.65 13.73
C PHE A 29 -12.76 3.36 12.89
N PHE A 30 -12.68 2.19 13.53
CA PHE A 30 -12.64 0.91 12.80
C PHE A 30 -13.93 0.59 12.09
N ASP A 31 -15.09 0.86 12.68
CA ASP A 31 -16.38 0.69 12.01
C ASP A 31 -16.43 1.52 10.72
N SER A 32 -15.91 2.75 10.78
CA SER A 32 -15.75 3.59 9.58
C SER A 32 -14.78 2.96 8.57
N VAL A 33 -13.64 2.43 9.01
CA VAL A 33 -12.67 1.76 8.12
C VAL A 33 -13.29 0.53 7.46
N TYR A 34 -14.01 -0.33 8.18
CA TYR A 34 -14.64 -1.53 7.63
C TYR A 34 -15.74 -1.19 6.62
N ARG A 35 -16.60 -0.23 6.95
CA ARG A 35 -17.66 0.23 6.03
C ARG A 35 -17.10 0.82 4.74
N ASN A 36 -15.92 1.42 4.80
CA ASN A 36 -15.23 1.96 3.65
C ASN A 36 -14.14 1.02 3.09
N LEU A 37 -14.00 -0.21 3.61
CA LEU A 37 -12.90 -1.09 3.23
C LEU A 37 -12.88 -1.42 1.73
N PRO A 38 -14.02 -1.68 1.06
CA PRO A 38 -14.01 -1.93 -0.39
C PRO A 38 -13.50 -0.74 -1.19
N SER A 39 -13.95 0.48 -0.86
CA SER A 39 -13.50 1.70 -1.56
C SER A 39 -12.03 2.01 -1.27
N LEU A 40 -11.58 1.77 -0.03
CA LEU A 40 -10.18 1.94 0.36
C LEU A 40 -9.24 0.94 -0.35
N ILE A 41 -9.66 -0.31 -0.53
CA ILE A 41 -8.89 -1.31 -1.28
C ILE A 41 -8.81 -0.94 -2.76
N LEU A 42 -9.91 -0.44 -3.34
CA LEU A 42 -9.98 -0.05 -4.76
C LEU A 42 -9.25 1.27 -5.07
N ALA A 43 -8.86 2.02 -4.04
CA ALA A 43 -8.27 3.34 -4.21
C ALA A 43 -6.89 3.28 -4.87
N ASN A 44 -6.83 3.73 -6.12
CA ASN A 44 -5.59 4.03 -6.84
C ASN A 44 -5.42 5.55 -6.98
N PRO A 45 -4.17 6.07 -6.98
CA PRO A 45 -3.95 7.46 -7.29
C PRO A 45 -4.36 7.77 -8.74
N THR A 46 -4.84 8.98 -8.99
CA THR A 46 -5.12 9.44 -10.36
C THR A 46 -3.83 9.85 -11.06
N VAL A 47 -3.79 9.75 -12.39
CA VAL A 47 -2.64 10.23 -13.18
C VAL A 47 -2.37 11.72 -12.93
N GLU A 48 -3.43 12.50 -12.71
CA GLU A 48 -3.33 13.92 -12.34
C GLU A 48 -2.60 14.13 -11.01
N SER A 49 -2.91 13.32 -9.99
CA SER A 49 -2.23 13.40 -8.68
C SER A 49 -0.75 13.03 -8.74
N VAL A 50 -0.38 12.13 -9.66
CA VAL A 50 1.01 11.70 -9.90
C VAL A 50 1.75 12.67 -10.84
N GLY A 51 1.00 13.42 -11.65
CA GLY A 51 1.49 14.26 -12.75
C GLY A 51 2.64 15.20 -12.40
N PRO A 52 2.60 15.98 -11.30
CA PRO A 52 3.71 16.85 -10.92
C PRO A 52 5.02 16.09 -10.68
N GLY A 53 4.97 14.95 -9.99
CA GLY A 53 6.14 14.12 -9.72
C GLY A 53 6.65 13.43 -10.98
N LEU A 54 5.75 12.89 -11.81
CA LEU A 54 6.11 12.33 -13.11
C LEU A 54 6.81 13.37 -13.99
N GLY A 55 6.25 14.58 -14.07
CA GLY A 55 6.82 15.71 -14.81
C GLY A 55 8.19 16.13 -14.32
N PHE A 56 8.41 16.13 -12.99
CA PHE A 56 9.73 16.38 -12.40
C PHE A 56 10.75 15.33 -12.86
N PHE A 57 10.45 14.04 -12.72
CA PHE A 57 11.38 12.98 -13.11
C PHE A 57 11.60 12.92 -14.62
N LEU A 58 10.59 13.24 -15.44
CA LEU A 58 10.74 13.38 -16.89
C LEU A 58 11.76 14.46 -17.24
N LYS A 59 11.60 15.67 -16.68
CA LYS A 59 12.53 16.79 -16.90
C LYS A 59 13.94 16.47 -16.39
N LEU A 60 14.04 15.74 -15.28
CA LEU A 60 15.32 15.32 -14.71
C LEU A 60 16.04 14.33 -15.62
N VAL A 61 15.32 13.34 -16.15
CA VAL A 61 15.90 12.19 -16.85
C VAL A 61 16.16 12.46 -18.34
N LEU A 62 15.39 13.32 -18.98
CA LEU A 62 15.52 13.66 -20.40
C LEU A 62 16.94 14.14 -20.82
N PRO A 63 17.62 15.06 -20.12
CA PRO A 63 18.98 15.45 -20.51
C PRO A 63 19.97 14.29 -20.46
N PHE A 64 19.82 13.36 -19.52
CA PHE A 64 20.66 12.16 -19.44
C PHE A 64 20.36 11.16 -20.56
N TYR A 65 19.13 11.10 -21.04
CA TYR A 65 18.79 10.33 -22.24
C TYR A 65 19.54 10.85 -23.47
N ILE A 66 19.47 12.17 -23.70
CA ILE A 66 20.14 12.81 -24.84
C ILE A 66 21.64 12.54 -24.78
N LEU A 67 22.25 12.75 -23.60
CA LEU A 67 23.66 12.48 -23.38
C LEU A 67 24.01 11.00 -23.58
N GLY A 68 23.19 10.08 -23.05
CA GLY A 68 23.38 8.65 -23.23
C GLY A 68 23.32 8.21 -24.69
N ILE A 69 22.38 8.76 -25.46
CA ILE A 69 22.26 8.51 -26.91
C ILE A 69 23.49 9.06 -27.64
N LEU A 70 23.88 10.30 -27.36
CA LEU A 70 25.03 10.95 -28.00
C LEU A 70 26.33 10.20 -27.74
N LEU A 71 26.59 9.83 -26.48
CA LEU A 71 27.78 9.06 -26.12
C LEU A 71 27.78 7.66 -26.76
N THR A 72 26.63 6.98 -26.77
CA THR A 72 26.53 5.63 -27.38
C THR A 72 26.71 5.71 -28.90
N ALA A 73 26.16 6.74 -29.55
CA ALA A 73 26.31 6.97 -30.98
C ALA A 73 27.77 7.31 -31.34
N LEU A 74 28.41 8.22 -30.58
CA LEU A 74 29.82 8.58 -30.77
C LEU A 74 30.73 7.36 -30.59
N TYR A 75 30.48 6.53 -29.57
CA TYR A 75 31.22 5.30 -29.37
C TYR A 75 31.07 4.33 -30.56
N LEU A 76 29.84 4.16 -31.07
CA LEU A 76 29.54 3.27 -32.19
C LEU A 76 30.25 3.73 -33.48
N LEU A 77 30.25 5.04 -33.76
CA LEU A 77 30.82 5.61 -34.98
C LEU A 77 32.34 5.69 -34.97
N PHE A 78 32.96 6.08 -33.83
CA PHE A 78 34.37 6.47 -33.80
C PHE A 78 35.27 5.56 -32.96
N LEU A 79 34.76 4.98 -31.85
CA LEU A 79 35.61 4.30 -30.86
C LEU A 79 35.54 2.77 -30.94
N SER A 80 34.55 2.23 -31.63
CA SER A 80 34.30 0.80 -31.60
C SER A 80 35.22 0.01 -32.54
N GLY A 81 36.41 -0.36 -32.04
CA GLY A 81 37.40 -1.17 -32.75
C GLY A 81 37.07 -2.67 -32.84
N SER A 82 36.28 -3.22 -31.89
CA SER A 82 35.92 -4.65 -31.87
C SER A 82 34.48 -4.91 -32.33
N PRO A 83 34.20 -6.05 -33.00
CA PRO A 83 32.84 -6.45 -33.37
C PRO A 83 31.90 -6.57 -32.17
N ALA A 84 32.40 -7.08 -31.04
CA ALA A 84 31.65 -7.24 -29.80
C ALA A 84 31.22 -5.87 -29.21
N GLY A 85 32.13 -4.88 -29.19
CA GLY A 85 31.83 -3.51 -28.77
C GLY A 85 30.75 -2.86 -29.62
N ARG A 86 30.80 -3.03 -30.96
CA ARG A 86 29.79 -2.49 -31.90
C ARG A 86 28.41 -3.06 -31.61
N SER A 87 28.35 -4.38 -31.42
CA SER A 87 27.09 -5.07 -31.13
C SER A 87 26.45 -4.57 -29.82
N MET A 88 27.26 -4.44 -28.76
CA MET A 88 26.76 -3.91 -27.48
C MET A 88 26.30 -2.46 -27.58
N ALA A 89 27.05 -1.59 -28.26
CA ALA A 89 26.69 -0.20 -28.44
C ALA A 89 25.38 -0.05 -29.24
N LYS A 90 25.23 -0.80 -30.33
CA LYS A 90 23.98 -0.82 -31.12
C LYS A 90 22.80 -1.29 -30.26
N GLY A 91 22.98 -2.33 -29.46
CA GLY A 91 21.94 -2.84 -28.55
C GLY A 91 21.54 -1.82 -27.49
N ASN A 92 22.49 -1.09 -26.91
CA ASN A 92 22.20 -0.04 -25.93
C ASN A 92 21.53 1.18 -26.57
N LEU A 93 21.97 1.58 -27.77
CA LEU A 93 21.35 2.69 -28.51
C LEU A 93 19.88 2.39 -28.80
N LEU A 94 19.56 1.18 -29.29
CA LEU A 94 18.19 0.77 -29.52
C LEU A 94 17.35 0.77 -28.24
N LYS A 95 17.91 0.28 -27.12
CA LYS A 95 17.22 0.31 -25.82
C LYS A 95 16.89 1.73 -25.38
N LEU A 96 17.81 2.68 -25.54
CA LEU A 96 17.59 4.09 -25.21
C LEU A 96 16.49 4.70 -26.07
N ILE A 97 16.43 4.37 -27.37
CA ILE A 97 15.37 4.84 -28.27
C ILE A 97 14.01 4.26 -27.84
N TYR A 98 13.93 2.94 -27.63
CA TYR A 98 12.68 2.30 -27.21
C TYR A 98 12.18 2.82 -25.87
N SER A 99 13.07 3.01 -24.90
CA SER A 99 12.67 3.50 -23.59
C SER A 99 12.25 4.97 -23.62
N LEU A 100 12.71 5.77 -24.59
CA LEU A 100 12.23 7.14 -24.80
C LEU A 100 10.80 7.16 -25.37
N ILE A 101 10.44 6.20 -26.21
CA ILE A 101 9.05 5.99 -26.65
C ILE A 101 8.18 5.55 -25.46
N LEU A 102 8.66 4.63 -24.63
CA LEU A 102 7.94 4.23 -23.42
C LEU A 102 7.78 5.39 -22.42
N LEU A 103 8.78 6.28 -22.37
CA LEU A 103 8.77 7.46 -21.51
C LEU A 103 7.61 8.40 -21.85
N SER A 104 7.36 8.66 -23.14
CA SER A 104 6.23 9.51 -23.57
C SER A 104 4.87 8.85 -23.33
N LEU A 105 4.82 7.53 -23.31
CA LEU A 105 3.62 6.75 -22.97
C LEU A 105 3.41 6.56 -21.47
N SER A 106 4.30 7.08 -20.62
CA SER A 106 4.25 6.82 -19.17
C SER A 106 2.92 7.19 -18.49
N PRO A 107 2.24 8.32 -18.80
CA PRO A 107 0.94 8.62 -18.21
C PRO A 107 -0.12 7.58 -18.59
N SER A 108 -0.21 7.23 -19.87
CA SER A 108 -1.17 6.25 -20.38
C SER A 108 -0.90 4.83 -19.86
N LEU A 109 0.38 4.48 -19.68
CA LEU A 109 0.76 3.21 -19.05
C LEU A 109 0.30 3.14 -17.60
N LEU A 110 0.47 4.22 -16.82
CA LEU A 110 -0.03 4.28 -15.45
C LEU A 110 -1.57 4.20 -15.40
N GLU A 111 -2.25 4.94 -16.27
CA GLU A 111 -3.71 4.90 -16.38
C GLU A 111 -4.21 3.48 -16.65
N LEU A 112 -3.59 2.80 -17.61
CA LEU A 112 -3.90 1.41 -17.93
C LEU A 112 -3.67 0.48 -16.72
N LEU A 113 -2.54 0.62 -16.01
CA LEU A 113 -2.23 -0.20 -14.84
C LEU A 113 -3.24 0.02 -13.70
N PHE A 114 -3.60 1.28 -13.43
CA PHE A 114 -4.57 1.61 -12.38
C PHE A 114 -5.98 1.17 -12.75
N PHE A 115 -6.36 1.29 -14.02
CA PHE A 115 -7.64 0.81 -14.55
C PHE A 115 -7.74 -0.72 -14.49
N LEU A 116 -6.72 -1.44 -14.95
CA LEU A 116 -6.71 -2.90 -14.92
C LEU A 116 -6.75 -3.42 -13.49
N SER A 117 -5.94 -2.88 -12.60
CA SER A 117 -5.92 -3.30 -11.20
C SER A 117 -7.25 -3.03 -10.51
N SER A 118 -7.88 -1.87 -10.71
CA SER A 118 -9.18 -1.57 -10.10
C SER A 118 -10.28 -2.45 -10.68
N SER A 119 -10.30 -2.63 -12.00
CA SER A 119 -11.30 -3.46 -12.69
C SER A 119 -11.22 -4.92 -12.26
N VAL A 120 -10.02 -5.50 -12.20
CA VAL A 120 -9.83 -6.88 -11.73
C VAL A 120 -10.25 -7.02 -10.27
N THR A 121 -9.91 -6.04 -9.42
CA THR A 121 -10.27 -6.09 -7.99
C THR A 121 -11.77 -5.97 -7.79
N SER A 122 -12.43 -5.05 -8.47
CA SER A 122 -13.89 -4.89 -8.45
C SER A 122 -14.59 -6.16 -8.93
N TYR A 123 -14.09 -6.77 -10.01
CA TYR A 123 -14.61 -8.03 -10.51
C TYR A 123 -14.48 -9.15 -9.47
N VAL A 124 -13.30 -9.34 -8.88
CA VAL A 124 -13.09 -10.34 -7.81
C VAL A 124 -14.06 -10.11 -6.66
N MET A 125 -14.18 -8.87 -6.20
CA MET A 125 -15.07 -8.52 -5.10
C MET A 125 -16.56 -8.74 -5.45
N SER A 126 -16.95 -8.59 -6.72
CA SER A 126 -18.33 -8.81 -7.18
C SER A 126 -18.78 -10.28 -7.23
N VAL A 127 -17.84 -11.24 -7.07
CA VAL A 127 -18.15 -12.68 -7.07
C VAL A 127 -19.04 -13.07 -5.89
N VAL A 128 -19.00 -12.30 -4.81
CA VAL A 128 -19.76 -12.56 -3.58
C VAL A 128 -20.44 -11.30 -3.10
N ASP A 129 -21.43 -11.47 -2.24
CA ASP A 129 -21.97 -10.36 -1.46
C ASP A 129 -20.93 -9.91 -0.42
N ILE A 130 -20.27 -8.79 -0.71
CA ILE A 130 -19.22 -8.22 0.14
C ILE A 130 -19.79 -7.80 1.49
N GLU A 131 -21.08 -7.47 1.58
CA GLU A 131 -21.72 -7.09 2.85
C GLU A 131 -21.65 -8.22 3.87
N ILE A 132 -21.65 -9.48 3.43
CA ILE A 132 -21.45 -10.64 4.29
C ILE A 132 -20.05 -10.60 4.92
N ALA A 133 -19.00 -10.39 4.12
CA ALA A 133 -17.63 -10.28 4.65
C ALA A 133 -17.48 -9.09 5.60
N LEU A 134 -18.06 -7.93 5.26
CA LEU A 134 -18.01 -6.75 6.11
C LEU A 134 -18.74 -6.97 7.43
N GLY A 135 -19.93 -7.57 7.41
CA GLY A 135 -20.67 -7.91 8.63
C GLY A 135 -19.95 -8.94 9.50
N ILE A 136 -19.22 -9.89 8.89
CA ILE A 136 -18.35 -10.82 9.63
C ILE A 136 -17.20 -10.07 10.29
N LEU A 137 -16.53 -9.15 9.57
CA LEU A 137 -15.43 -8.36 10.11
C LEU A 137 -15.88 -7.39 11.22
N GLU A 138 -17.04 -6.75 11.06
CA GLU A 138 -17.67 -5.89 12.07
C GLU A 138 -17.97 -6.69 13.35
N ARG A 139 -18.68 -7.82 13.23
CA ARG A 139 -18.98 -8.71 14.36
C ARG A 139 -17.73 -9.30 15.02
N ALA A 140 -16.72 -9.66 14.23
CA ALA A 140 -15.44 -10.15 14.75
C ALA A 140 -14.74 -9.04 15.56
N THR A 141 -14.83 -7.79 15.10
CA THR A 141 -14.27 -6.64 15.82
C THR A 141 -15.03 -6.36 17.11
N ASP A 142 -16.36 -6.41 17.11
CA ASP A 142 -17.18 -6.27 18.31
C ASP A 142 -16.87 -7.36 19.35
N GLY A 143 -16.82 -8.61 18.91
CA GLY A 143 -16.48 -9.75 19.78
C GLY A 143 -15.08 -9.64 20.35
N PHE A 144 -14.11 -9.20 19.52
CA PHE A 144 -12.74 -8.99 19.96
C PHE A 144 -12.61 -7.78 20.90
N TYR A 145 -13.34 -6.69 20.66
CA TYR A 145 -13.43 -5.54 21.55
C TYR A 145 -13.96 -5.95 22.93
N ALA A 146 -15.07 -6.70 22.96
CA ALA A 146 -15.65 -7.18 24.21
C ALA A 146 -14.68 -8.07 24.99
N MET A 147 -13.99 -9.00 24.30
CA MET A 147 -12.93 -9.82 24.88
C MET A 147 -11.82 -8.94 25.48
N ILE A 148 -11.41 -7.89 24.78
CA ILE A 148 -10.30 -7.04 25.18
C ILE A 148 -10.67 -6.15 26.36
N VAL A 149 -11.85 -5.53 26.36
CA VAL A 149 -12.35 -4.80 27.54
C VAL A 149 -12.40 -5.72 28.76
N THR A 150 -12.81 -6.98 28.58
CA THR A 150 -12.88 -7.97 29.65
C THR A 150 -11.51 -8.34 30.18
N LEU A 151 -10.57 -8.74 29.31
CA LEU A 151 -9.20 -9.05 29.70
C LEU A 151 -8.54 -7.82 30.34
N PHE A 152 -8.73 -6.65 29.75
CA PHE A 152 -8.19 -5.40 30.25
C PHE A 152 -8.72 -5.03 31.65
N GLY A 153 -10.02 -5.17 31.87
CA GLY A 153 -10.63 -4.94 33.19
C GLY A 153 -10.07 -5.88 34.27
N ILE A 154 -9.60 -7.06 33.88
CA ILE A 154 -8.90 -8.00 34.75
C ILE A 154 -7.45 -7.54 34.99
N TRP A 155 -6.71 -7.16 33.94
CA TRP A 155 -5.29 -6.76 34.02
C TRP A 155 -5.04 -5.40 34.69
N VAL A 156 -5.91 -4.41 34.47
CA VAL A 156 -5.85 -3.10 35.17
C VAL A 156 -5.95 -3.29 36.67
N LYS A 157 -6.89 -4.15 37.11
CA LYS A 157 -7.11 -4.45 38.53
C LYS A 157 -5.97 -5.26 39.15
N ALA A 158 -5.24 -6.03 38.34
CA ALA A 158 -4.21 -6.93 38.81
C ALA A 158 -2.83 -6.27 38.96
N GLU A 159 -2.41 -5.40 38.02
CA GLU A 159 -0.99 -5.01 37.93
C GLU A 159 -0.73 -3.53 37.56
N GLY A 160 -1.76 -2.67 37.42
CA GLY A 160 -1.55 -1.26 37.05
C GLY A 160 -0.98 -1.02 35.64
N ALA A 161 -0.79 -2.08 34.84
CA ALA A 161 -0.21 -2.04 33.50
C ALA A 161 -1.21 -1.70 32.37
N GLY A 162 -2.41 -1.23 32.71
CA GLY A 162 -3.49 -0.95 31.76
C GLY A 162 -3.08 -0.01 30.63
N GLY A 163 -2.40 1.09 30.94
CA GLY A 163 -2.01 2.06 29.90
C GLY A 163 -1.18 1.43 28.76
N PHE A 164 -0.23 0.54 29.09
CA PHE A 164 0.65 -0.09 28.12
C PHE A 164 -0.07 -1.10 27.21
N PHE A 165 -0.99 -1.89 27.78
CA PHE A 165 -1.75 -2.87 27.01
C PHE A 165 -2.74 -2.18 26.06
N ALA A 166 -3.43 -1.12 26.50
CA ALA A 166 -4.33 -0.33 25.64
C ALA A 166 -3.57 0.35 24.47
N ALA A 167 -2.39 0.89 24.73
CA ALA A 167 -1.54 1.52 23.72
C ALA A 167 -1.01 0.51 22.68
N SER A 168 -0.48 -0.62 23.13
CA SER A 168 0.05 -1.67 22.25
C SER A 168 -1.03 -2.28 21.36
N PHE A 169 -2.24 -2.39 21.91
CA PHE A 169 -3.38 -2.96 21.22
C PHE A 169 -3.99 -2.02 20.18
N SER A 170 -4.19 -0.75 20.54
CA SER A 170 -4.64 0.27 19.60
C SER A 170 -3.66 0.40 18.42
N LEU A 171 -2.35 0.31 18.67
CA LEU A 171 -1.31 0.30 17.63
C LEU A 171 -1.48 -0.87 16.64
N THR A 172 -1.74 -2.08 17.14
CA THR A 172 -1.96 -3.27 16.30
C THR A 172 -3.15 -3.08 15.38
N TYR A 173 -4.20 -2.43 15.86
CA TYR A 173 -5.39 -2.12 15.10
C TYR A 173 -5.13 -1.07 14.00
N TYR A 174 -4.39 -0.01 14.32
CA TYR A 174 -4.02 1.01 13.34
C TYR A 174 -3.11 0.47 12.22
N ILE A 175 -2.40 -0.65 12.43
CA ILE A 175 -1.49 -1.20 11.43
C ILE A 175 -2.20 -1.54 10.12
N LEU A 176 -3.41 -2.10 10.15
CA LEU A 176 -4.16 -2.48 8.95
C LEU A 176 -4.52 -1.25 8.11
N TYR A 177 -4.95 -0.18 8.79
CA TYR A 177 -5.24 1.09 8.14
C TYR A 177 -3.97 1.75 7.57
N ILE A 178 -2.88 1.74 8.35
CA ILE A 178 -1.57 2.23 7.91
C ILE A 178 -1.07 1.46 6.70
N LEU A 179 -1.32 0.15 6.60
CA LEU A 179 -0.93 -0.65 5.44
C LEU A 179 -1.70 -0.24 4.17
N ILE A 180 -3.00 0.05 4.28
CA ILE A 180 -3.82 0.48 3.13
C ILE A 180 -3.40 1.88 2.65
N ILE A 181 -3.28 2.85 3.56
CA ILE A 181 -2.81 4.19 3.22
C ILE A 181 -1.37 4.16 2.73
N GLY A 182 -0.51 3.40 3.42
CA GLY A 182 0.87 3.21 3.04
C GLY A 182 0.98 2.70 1.61
N ARG A 183 0.16 1.71 1.23
CA ARG A 183 0.08 1.23 -0.16
C ARG A 183 -0.27 2.36 -1.13
N PHE A 184 -1.29 3.17 -0.85
CA PHE A 184 -1.67 4.30 -1.72
C PHE A 184 -0.50 5.28 -1.91
N VAL A 185 0.18 5.65 -0.82
CA VAL A 185 1.35 6.53 -0.85
C VAL A 185 2.49 5.90 -1.64
N PHE A 186 2.82 4.63 -1.41
CA PHE A 186 3.89 3.95 -2.14
C PHE A 186 3.59 3.81 -3.62
N VAL A 187 2.36 3.44 -4.02
CA VAL A 187 1.98 3.40 -5.44
C VAL A 187 2.15 4.77 -6.08
N THR A 188 1.73 5.84 -5.40
CA THR A 188 1.93 7.21 -5.86
C THR A 188 3.42 7.51 -6.07
N LEU A 189 4.27 7.24 -5.09
CA LEU A 189 5.71 7.48 -5.16
C LEU A 189 6.37 6.67 -6.29
N PHE A 190 6.09 5.37 -6.39
CA PHE A 190 6.66 4.52 -7.44
C PHE A 190 6.14 4.87 -8.84
N ALA A 191 4.90 5.36 -8.95
CA ALA A 191 4.35 5.86 -10.21
C ALA A 191 5.06 7.15 -10.65
N MET A 192 5.34 8.07 -9.72
CA MET A 192 6.15 9.26 -10.01
C MET A 192 7.57 8.89 -10.48
N LEU A 193 8.14 7.81 -9.94
CA LEU A 193 9.47 7.30 -10.30
C LEU A 193 9.49 6.50 -11.61
N LEU A 194 8.36 6.27 -12.27
CA LEU A 194 8.29 5.47 -13.50
C LEU A 194 9.25 5.96 -14.61
N PRO A 195 9.37 7.28 -14.90
CA PRO A 195 10.32 7.80 -15.88
C PRO A 195 11.77 7.42 -15.57
N LEU A 196 12.17 7.54 -14.29
CA LEU A 196 13.48 7.16 -13.80
C LEU A 196 13.70 5.64 -13.93
N SER A 197 12.69 4.86 -13.58
CA SER A 197 12.71 3.40 -13.72
C SER A 197 12.99 2.95 -15.15
N MET A 198 12.32 3.57 -16.13
CA MET A 198 12.53 3.27 -17.56
C MET A 198 13.94 3.64 -18.03
N PHE A 199 14.47 4.78 -17.60
CA PHE A 199 15.83 5.20 -17.91
C PHE A 199 16.89 4.26 -17.34
N LEU A 200 16.79 3.92 -16.05
CA LEU A 200 17.74 3.00 -15.42
C LEU A 200 17.68 1.62 -16.06
N TYR A 201 16.52 1.19 -16.57
CA TYR A 201 16.38 -0.08 -17.26
C TYR A 201 17.20 -0.17 -18.57
N SER A 202 17.41 0.98 -19.24
CA SER A 202 18.07 1.05 -20.54
C SER A 202 19.57 0.80 -20.49
N PHE A 203 20.24 1.12 -19.37
CA PHE A 203 21.66 0.88 -19.21
C PHE A 203 21.93 -0.48 -18.57
N TYR A 204 22.95 -1.19 -19.05
CA TYR A 204 23.29 -2.52 -18.51
C TYR A 204 23.65 -2.47 -17.02
N SER A 205 24.42 -1.47 -16.59
CA SER A 205 24.89 -1.33 -15.20
C SER A 205 23.74 -1.09 -14.20
N THR A 206 22.76 -0.26 -14.57
CA THR A 206 21.66 0.14 -13.68
C THR A 206 20.35 -0.62 -13.94
N ARG A 207 20.34 -1.57 -14.89
CA ARG A 207 19.15 -2.32 -15.30
C ARG A 207 18.44 -2.98 -14.12
N VAL A 208 19.20 -3.53 -13.18
CA VAL A 208 18.65 -4.21 -12.02
C VAL A 208 17.80 -3.25 -11.18
N VAL A 209 18.27 -2.03 -10.96
CA VAL A 209 17.55 -1.00 -10.19
C VAL A 209 16.28 -0.61 -10.92
N GLY A 210 16.36 -0.26 -12.21
CA GLY A 210 15.18 0.09 -13.01
C GLY A 210 14.15 -1.03 -13.08
N ARG A 211 14.58 -2.29 -13.22
CA ARG A 211 13.68 -3.45 -13.17
C ARG A 211 13.00 -3.59 -11.81
N THR A 212 13.75 -3.41 -10.72
CA THR A 212 13.21 -3.52 -9.36
C THR A 212 12.17 -2.44 -9.10
N LEU A 213 12.45 -1.17 -9.45
CA LEU A 213 11.47 -0.08 -9.28
C LEU A 213 10.16 -0.35 -10.03
N PHE A 214 10.24 -0.74 -11.30
CA PHE A 214 9.06 -1.09 -12.10
C PHE A 214 8.31 -2.29 -11.53
N ARG A 215 9.03 -3.32 -11.07
CA ARG A 215 8.43 -4.49 -10.42
C ARG A 215 7.70 -4.11 -9.14
N GLN A 216 8.27 -3.24 -8.30
CA GLN A 216 7.62 -2.79 -7.08
C GLN A 216 6.35 -2.00 -7.38
N LEU A 217 6.36 -1.13 -8.40
CA LEU A 217 5.15 -0.47 -8.87
C LEU A 217 4.05 -1.48 -9.25
N LEU A 218 4.39 -2.52 -10.02
CA LEU A 218 3.43 -3.56 -10.41
C LEU A 218 2.88 -4.32 -9.19
N ILE A 219 3.77 -4.79 -8.30
CA ILE A 219 3.36 -5.55 -7.11
C ILE A 219 2.42 -4.71 -6.23
N LEU A 220 2.81 -3.47 -5.93
CA LEU A 220 2.02 -2.57 -5.08
C LEU A 220 0.70 -2.15 -5.75
N THR A 221 0.70 -1.98 -7.08
CA THR A 221 -0.53 -1.69 -7.82
C THR A 221 -1.50 -2.87 -7.76
N PHE A 222 -1.02 -4.11 -7.92
CA PHE A 222 -1.87 -5.30 -7.97
C PHE A 222 -2.13 -5.97 -6.61
N ILE A 223 -1.49 -5.56 -5.50
CA ILE A 223 -1.74 -6.15 -4.18
C ILE A 223 -3.20 -5.99 -3.72
N GLN A 224 -3.90 -4.95 -4.18
CA GLN A 224 -5.33 -4.76 -3.93
C GLN A 224 -6.19 -5.93 -4.44
N VAL A 225 -5.79 -6.61 -5.52
CA VAL A 225 -6.47 -7.83 -6.00
C VAL A 225 -6.39 -8.91 -4.94
N THR A 226 -5.23 -9.06 -4.29
CA THR A 226 -5.03 -10.04 -3.22
C THR A 226 -5.91 -9.71 -2.01
N TRP A 227 -6.08 -8.43 -1.67
CA TRP A 227 -7.01 -8.00 -0.62
C TRP A 227 -8.47 -8.27 -0.99
N GLY A 228 -8.85 -8.07 -2.26
CA GLY A 228 -10.17 -8.47 -2.77
C GLY A 228 -10.41 -9.97 -2.64
N ILE A 229 -9.44 -10.81 -3.02
CA ILE A 229 -9.53 -12.27 -2.85
C ILE A 229 -9.68 -12.64 -1.38
N ALA A 230 -8.96 -11.98 -0.47
CA ALA A 230 -9.07 -12.23 0.96
C ALA A 230 -10.48 -11.93 1.49
N LEU A 231 -11.11 -10.83 1.06
CA LEU A 231 -12.50 -10.54 1.42
C LEU A 231 -13.47 -11.59 0.89
N VAL A 232 -13.29 -12.04 -0.35
CA VAL A 232 -14.09 -13.12 -0.94
C VAL A 232 -13.93 -14.42 -0.12
N ALA A 233 -12.71 -14.75 0.26
CA ALA A 233 -12.42 -15.93 1.07
C ALA A 233 -13.11 -15.87 2.44
N ILE A 234 -13.18 -14.69 3.06
CA ILE A 234 -13.90 -14.49 4.33
C ILE A 234 -15.42 -14.66 4.12
N ALA A 235 -15.98 -14.04 3.07
CA ALA A 235 -17.41 -14.11 2.77
C ALA A 235 -17.90 -15.55 2.57
N ILE A 236 -17.10 -16.41 1.93
CA ILE A 236 -17.46 -17.80 1.65
C ILE A 236 -17.07 -18.71 2.82
N GLY A 237 -15.84 -18.57 3.31
CA GLY A 237 -15.24 -19.50 4.25
C GLY A 237 -15.94 -19.49 5.60
N VAL A 238 -16.18 -18.32 6.17
CA VAL A 238 -16.72 -18.21 7.53
C VAL A 238 -18.15 -18.76 7.64
N PRO A 239 -19.11 -18.39 6.76
CA PRO A 239 -20.45 -18.99 6.80
C PRO A 239 -20.43 -20.51 6.60
N SER A 240 -19.57 -21.01 5.70
CA SER A 240 -19.49 -22.46 5.44
C SER A 240 -19.12 -23.26 6.70
N LEU A 241 -18.24 -22.74 7.54
CA LEU A 241 -17.85 -23.38 8.80
C LEU A 241 -19.02 -23.52 9.78
N TYR A 242 -19.95 -22.56 9.78
CA TYR A 242 -21.16 -22.64 10.62
C TYR A 242 -22.18 -23.63 10.07
N THR A 243 -22.29 -23.77 8.75
CA THR A 243 -23.17 -24.76 8.12
C THR A 243 -22.72 -26.19 8.41
N TYR A 244 -21.41 -26.48 8.41
CA TYR A 244 -20.90 -27.82 8.73
C TYR A 244 -21.08 -28.23 10.20
N LYS A 245 -21.18 -27.28 11.14
CA LYS A 245 -21.47 -27.59 12.56
C LYS A 245 -22.93 -27.99 12.81
N LEU A 246 -23.83 -27.83 11.84
CA LEU A 246 -25.25 -28.13 11.95
C LEU A 246 -25.66 -29.44 11.27
N ILE A 247 -24.71 -30.17 10.70
CA ILE A 247 -24.94 -31.53 10.18
C ILE A 247 -24.41 -32.50 11.26
N PRO A 248 -25.30 -33.21 11.99
CA PRO A 248 -24.92 -34.18 13.01
C PRO A 248 -24.22 -35.42 12.45
#